data_AF-A0A4T0GUE8-F1
#
_entry.id   AF-A0A4T0GUE8-F1
#
_cell.length_a   1.000
_cell.length_b   1.000
_cell.length_c   1.000
_cell.angle_alpha   90.00
_cell.angle_beta   90.00
_cell.angle_gamma   90.00
#
_symmetry.space_group_name_H-M   'P 1'
#
loop_
_entity.id
_entity.type
_entity.pdbx_description
1 polymer ?
#
loop_
_entity_poly.entity_id
_entity_poly.type
_entity_poly.pdbx_seq_one_letter_code
_entity_poly.pdbx_strand_id
1 'polypeptide(L)'
;MSALQMTSDDVSLLLAAHCHMGVKNVEKAMEPYVWRTRKDGINLINLGKTWEKLMLAARIIAAVENPNDVAVISSRPYGQRAVHKFAAQTGAQAIAGRFTPGSFTNYITRSFKEPRLIIVTDPRVDHQAIREAAYVNIPVIALCDTDAALKFVDVAIPTNNKGRHSIGLIWWLLAREVLRLRGTISRSENWNIMPDMFFYRAPEEVEAEQAALAEAKVIASSGEGRNADAEAEGATAIPEWDVQGAAQAGAVDPTVAAGIQSNDAVDWAADGTLGTTDWAAEPTAVQEGTAAQQSSWEPRQPIPNQYAHVFHKHGININPDVIKSSFKVAFVQLNEKASNYGKSIAWTPNQWWSTLIRMVIEDNVSVADINNTSLQVIQNELLTRFASSEGYEPFEGSYETRERG
;
A
#
# COMPACT_ATOMS: atom_id res chain seq x y z
N MET A 1 7.94 30.61 -28.61
CA MET A 1 7.26 30.24 -27.34
C MET A 1 5.78 29.86 -27.51
N SER A 2 5.15 30.01 -28.70
CA SER A 2 3.73 29.67 -28.93
C SER A 2 3.38 28.18 -28.73
N ALA A 3 4.28 27.25 -29.10
CA ALA A 3 4.00 25.81 -29.05
C ALA A 3 3.86 25.19 -27.64
N LEU A 4 4.26 25.91 -26.58
CA LEU A 4 4.20 25.46 -25.18
C LEU A 4 3.19 26.26 -24.35
N GLN A 5 2.37 27.08 -25.00
CA GLN A 5 1.31 27.82 -24.32
C GLN A 5 0.20 26.87 -23.87
N MET A 6 -0.50 27.28 -22.83
CA MET A 6 -1.63 26.53 -22.28
C MET A 6 -2.76 26.45 -23.31
N THR A 7 -3.32 25.26 -23.53
CA THR A 7 -4.47 25.08 -24.43
C THR A 7 -5.78 25.39 -23.71
N SER A 8 -6.86 25.68 -24.45
CA SER A 8 -8.20 25.87 -23.88
C SER A 8 -8.66 24.68 -23.04
N ASP A 9 -8.31 23.48 -23.48
CA ASP A 9 -8.73 22.23 -22.87
C ASP A 9 -7.96 21.99 -21.57
N ASP A 10 -6.69 22.37 -21.52
CA ASP A 10 -5.92 22.35 -20.27
C ASP A 10 -6.49 23.35 -19.24
N VAL A 11 -6.97 24.52 -19.69
CA VAL A 11 -7.63 25.49 -18.80
C VAL A 11 -8.92 24.92 -18.23
N SER A 12 -9.76 24.31 -19.07
CA SER A 12 -11.05 23.76 -18.62
C SER A 12 -10.84 22.64 -17.60
N LEU A 13 -9.84 21.78 -17.82
CA LEU A 13 -9.42 20.75 -16.88
C LEU A 13 -8.94 21.33 -15.53
N LEU A 14 -8.07 22.34 -15.55
CA LEU A 14 -7.56 23.01 -14.34
C LEU A 14 -8.68 23.72 -13.55
N LEU A 15 -9.66 24.28 -14.26
CA LEU A 15 -10.84 24.90 -13.64
C LEU A 15 -11.77 23.86 -13.03
N ALA A 16 -12.05 22.77 -13.76
CA ALA A 16 -12.91 21.67 -13.31
C ALA A 16 -12.34 20.96 -12.06
N ALA A 17 -11.02 20.76 -12.01
CA ALA A 17 -10.36 20.15 -10.85
C ALA A 17 -10.12 21.14 -9.69
N HIS A 18 -10.57 22.40 -9.80
CA HIS A 18 -10.40 23.46 -8.80
C HIS A 18 -8.94 23.77 -8.42
N CYS A 19 -8.00 23.64 -9.37
CA CYS A 19 -6.58 23.94 -9.13
C CYS A 19 -6.30 25.43 -8.86
N HIS A 20 -7.21 26.31 -9.31
CA HIS A 20 -7.14 27.76 -9.12
C HIS A 20 -7.55 28.23 -7.72
N MET A 21 -8.12 27.35 -6.90
CA MET A 21 -8.63 27.68 -5.56
C MET A 21 -7.54 27.43 -4.52
N GLY A 22 -7.05 28.48 -3.87
CA GLY A 22 -6.10 28.37 -2.76
C GLY A 22 -6.77 28.35 -1.39
N VAL A 23 -5.99 28.69 -0.36
CA VAL A 23 -6.43 28.77 1.04
C VAL A 23 -6.72 30.23 1.40
N LYS A 24 -7.29 30.49 2.58
CA LYS A 24 -7.50 31.84 3.10
C LYS A 24 -6.19 32.56 3.47
N ASN A 25 -5.23 31.81 4.02
CA ASN A 25 -3.95 32.36 4.42
C ASN A 25 -2.99 32.41 3.22
N VAL A 26 -2.19 33.47 3.16
CA VAL A 26 -1.14 33.65 2.15
C VAL A 26 0.19 33.78 2.84
N GLU A 27 1.17 32.99 2.42
CA GLU A 27 2.56 33.20 2.76
C GLU A 27 3.16 34.30 1.87
N LYS A 28 4.02 35.15 2.44
CA LYS A 28 4.66 36.27 1.72
C LYS A 28 5.40 35.84 0.45
N ALA A 29 6.04 34.67 0.46
CA ALA A 29 6.74 34.14 -0.70
C ALA A 29 5.79 33.67 -1.83
N MET A 30 4.53 33.40 -1.49
CA MET A 30 3.48 32.95 -2.42
C MET A 30 2.60 34.06 -2.98
N GLU A 31 2.65 35.26 -2.41
CA GLU A 31 1.98 36.46 -2.90
C GLU A 31 2.08 36.68 -4.42
N PRO A 32 3.25 36.52 -5.09
CA PRO A 32 3.33 36.71 -6.53
C PRO A 32 2.49 35.70 -7.33
N TYR A 33 2.15 34.53 -6.81
CA TYR A 33 1.33 33.54 -7.52
C TYR A 33 -0.17 33.74 -7.34
N VAL A 34 -0.56 34.54 -6.35
CA VAL A 34 -1.96 34.89 -6.08
C VAL A 34 -2.41 36.00 -7.04
N TRP A 35 -3.60 35.84 -7.60
CA TRP A 35 -4.20 36.84 -8.50
C TRP A 35 -5.08 37.83 -7.74
N ARG A 36 -6.08 37.33 -7.01
CA ARG A 36 -6.99 38.15 -6.19
C ARG A 36 -7.63 37.33 -5.08
N THR A 37 -8.16 38.00 -4.08
CA THR A 37 -8.94 37.37 -3.01
C THR A 37 -10.43 37.40 -3.37
N ARG A 38 -11.17 36.32 -3.10
CA ARG A 38 -12.64 36.28 -3.25
C ARG A 38 -13.29 36.87 -1.98
N LYS A 39 -14.57 37.27 -2.09
CA LYS A 39 -15.41 37.68 -0.95
C LYS A 39 -15.45 36.67 0.20
N ASP A 40 -15.34 35.38 -0.10
CA ASP A 40 -15.32 34.29 0.89
C ASP A 40 -13.99 34.17 1.67
N GLY A 41 -13.01 35.01 1.32
CA GLY A 41 -11.65 35.00 1.85
C GLY A 41 -10.72 33.98 1.19
N ILE A 42 -11.18 33.20 0.22
CA ILE A 42 -10.34 32.25 -0.54
C ILE A 42 -9.51 33.00 -1.58
N ASN A 43 -8.22 32.68 -1.63
CA ASN A 43 -7.29 33.26 -2.60
C ASN A 43 -7.35 32.51 -3.94
N LEU A 44 -7.37 33.26 -5.04
CA LEU A 44 -7.34 32.72 -6.39
C LEU A 44 -5.90 32.68 -6.90
N ILE A 45 -5.46 31.51 -7.33
CA ILE A 45 -4.14 31.30 -7.92
C ILE A 45 -4.17 31.64 -9.42
N ASN A 46 -3.13 32.29 -9.94
CA ASN A 46 -3.02 32.59 -11.36
C ASN A 46 -2.62 31.35 -12.17
N LEU A 47 -3.54 30.80 -12.97
CA LEU A 47 -3.32 29.64 -13.83
C LEU A 47 -2.22 29.82 -14.89
N GLY A 48 -1.97 31.05 -15.35
CA GLY A 48 -0.84 31.32 -16.24
C GLY A 48 0.49 31.00 -15.57
N LYS A 49 0.64 31.42 -14.29
CA LYS A 49 1.85 31.14 -13.50
C LYS A 49 1.95 29.68 -13.09
N THR A 50 0.83 29.00 -12.83
CA THR A 50 0.83 27.56 -12.57
C THR A 50 1.38 26.81 -13.78
N TRP A 51 0.95 27.18 -14.99
CA TRP A 51 1.39 26.55 -16.23
C TRP A 51 2.87 26.82 -16.53
N GLU A 52 3.33 28.07 -16.40
CA GLU A 52 4.74 28.43 -16.59
C GLU A 52 5.67 27.65 -15.65
N LYS A 53 5.28 27.50 -14.38
CA LYS A 53 6.06 26.74 -13.39
C LYS A 53 5.98 25.23 -13.63
N LEU A 54 4.83 24.72 -14.07
CA LEU A 54 4.68 23.31 -14.45
C LEU A 54 5.58 22.97 -15.65
N MET A 55 5.62 23.82 -16.67
CA MET A 55 6.51 23.65 -17.83
C MET A 55 7.99 23.76 -17.45
N LEU A 56 8.34 24.66 -16.53
CA LEU A 56 9.69 24.77 -16.00
C LEU A 56 10.12 23.50 -15.26
N ALA A 57 9.25 22.95 -14.40
CA ALA A 57 9.49 21.69 -13.72
C ALA A 57 9.62 20.51 -14.70
N ALA A 58 8.75 20.44 -15.72
CA ALA A 58 8.81 19.40 -16.73
C ALA A 58 10.14 19.42 -17.51
N ARG A 59 10.70 20.61 -17.80
CA ARG A 59 12.03 20.73 -18.42
C ARG A 59 13.16 20.24 -17.51
N ILE A 60 13.11 20.55 -16.22
CA ILE A 60 14.10 20.07 -15.25
C ILE A 60 14.10 18.55 -15.20
N ILE A 61 12.91 17.93 -15.17
CA ILE A 61 12.76 16.47 -15.11
C ILE A 61 13.18 15.81 -16.43
N ALA A 62 12.91 16.45 -17.56
CA ALA A 62 13.36 15.98 -18.87
C ALA A 62 14.88 16.10 -19.07
N ALA A 63 15.54 17.02 -18.36
CA ALA A 63 16.99 17.18 -18.40
C ALA A 63 17.75 16.10 -17.62
N VAL A 64 17.08 15.33 -16.76
CA VAL A 64 17.69 14.19 -16.08
C VAL A 64 17.76 13.01 -17.04
N GLU A 65 18.98 12.58 -17.36
CA GLU A 65 19.25 11.47 -18.30
C GLU A 65 18.65 10.15 -17.80
N ASN A 66 18.88 9.83 -16.53
CA ASN A 66 18.34 8.63 -15.88
C ASN A 66 17.02 8.95 -15.17
N PRO A 67 15.86 8.44 -15.64
CA PRO A 67 14.58 8.71 -15.00
C PRO A 67 14.50 8.16 -13.57
N ASN A 68 15.20 7.05 -13.29
CA ASN A 68 15.23 6.40 -11.97
C ASN A 68 15.88 7.28 -10.89
N ASP A 69 16.68 8.28 -11.26
CA ASP A 69 17.33 9.19 -10.32
C ASP A 69 16.38 10.30 -9.85
N VAL A 70 15.16 10.36 -10.38
CA VAL A 70 14.11 11.27 -9.91
C VAL A 70 13.28 10.53 -8.88
N ALA A 71 13.21 11.06 -7.65
CA ALA A 71 12.33 10.53 -6.62
C ALA A 71 11.10 11.42 -6.44
N VAL A 72 9.94 10.78 -6.38
CA VAL A 72 8.65 11.42 -6.25
C VAL A 72 8.04 11.02 -4.93
N ILE A 73 7.68 12.01 -4.11
CA ILE A 73 7.38 11.82 -2.70
C ILE A 73 6.01 12.39 -2.39
N SER A 74 5.18 11.57 -1.73
CA SER A 74 3.93 12.02 -1.15
C SER A 74 3.60 11.22 0.10
N SER A 75 3.66 11.87 1.25
CA SER A 75 3.11 11.28 2.49
C SER A 75 1.61 11.50 2.59
N ARG A 76 1.07 12.46 1.83
CA ARG A 76 -0.35 12.79 1.83
C ARG A 76 -1.17 11.69 1.13
N PRO A 77 -2.22 11.12 1.76
CA PRO A 77 -2.99 10.01 1.17
C PRO A 77 -3.52 10.31 -0.23
N TYR A 78 -3.98 11.53 -0.48
CA TYR A 78 -4.55 11.94 -1.75
C TYR A 78 -3.53 11.97 -2.92
N GLY A 79 -2.23 12.04 -2.61
CA GLY A 79 -1.16 12.05 -3.60
C GLY A 79 -0.51 10.69 -3.85
N GLN A 80 -0.69 9.71 -2.95
CA GLN A 80 0.02 8.42 -3.01
C GLN A 80 -0.20 7.67 -4.34
N ARG A 81 -1.47 7.55 -4.76
CA ARG A 81 -1.81 6.91 -6.04
C ARG A 81 -1.25 7.69 -7.23
N ALA A 82 -1.35 9.02 -7.21
CA ALA A 82 -0.85 9.89 -8.28
C ALA A 82 0.66 9.73 -8.48
N VAL A 83 1.42 9.67 -7.38
CA VAL A 83 2.87 9.46 -7.39
C VAL A 83 3.25 8.11 -7.98
N HIS A 84 2.56 7.03 -7.62
CA HIS A 84 2.81 5.71 -8.21
C HIS A 84 2.51 5.67 -9.71
N LYS A 85 1.41 6.29 -10.16
CA LYS A 85 1.07 6.35 -11.59
C LYS A 85 2.04 7.23 -12.37
N PHE A 86 2.49 8.33 -11.79
CA PHE A 86 3.51 9.18 -12.37
C PHE A 86 4.84 8.43 -12.55
N ALA A 87 5.29 7.73 -11.50
CA ALA A 87 6.49 6.90 -11.50
C ALA A 87 6.41 5.80 -12.58
N ALA A 88 5.28 5.10 -12.67
CA ALA A 88 5.08 4.03 -13.65
C ALA A 88 5.20 4.50 -15.11
N GLN A 89 4.85 5.74 -15.41
CA GLN A 89 4.91 6.27 -16.77
C GLN A 89 6.23 6.95 -17.11
N THR A 90 6.83 7.64 -16.14
CA THR A 90 8.07 8.39 -16.34
C THR A 90 9.32 7.56 -16.06
N GLY A 91 9.19 6.42 -15.39
CA GLY A 91 10.30 5.62 -14.88
C GLY A 91 10.95 6.23 -13.63
N ALA A 92 10.30 7.16 -12.96
CA ALA A 92 10.79 7.75 -11.72
C ALA A 92 10.58 6.81 -10.52
N GLN A 93 11.31 7.02 -9.43
CA GLN A 93 11.10 6.27 -8.19
C GLN A 93 9.97 6.89 -7.36
N ALA A 94 8.98 6.10 -6.97
CA ALA A 94 7.93 6.52 -6.06
C ALA A 94 8.30 6.22 -4.59
N ILE A 95 8.06 7.20 -3.71
CA ILE A 95 8.05 7.06 -2.25
C ILE A 95 6.69 7.58 -1.78
N ALA A 96 5.75 6.68 -1.59
CA ALA A 96 4.40 7.00 -1.14
C ALA A 96 4.21 6.60 0.33
N GLY A 97 3.40 7.37 1.05
CA GLY A 97 3.13 7.12 2.46
C GLY A 97 4.21 7.68 3.37
N ARG A 98 4.40 7.05 4.53
CA ARG A 98 5.31 7.58 5.55
C ARG A 98 6.75 7.60 5.01
N PHE A 99 7.33 8.78 4.88
CA PHE A 99 8.75 8.93 4.56
C PHE A 99 9.61 8.39 5.72
N THR A 100 10.52 7.47 5.43
CA THR A 100 11.47 6.94 6.41
C THR A 100 12.60 7.96 6.61
N PRO A 101 12.76 8.54 7.81
CA PRO A 101 13.86 9.47 8.06
C PRO A 101 15.21 8.79 7.85
N GLY A 102 16.15 9.48 7.22
CA GLY A 102 17.46 8.96 6.86
C GLY A 102 17.50 8.22 5.52
N SER A 103 16.43 8.24 4.73
CA SER A 103 16.42 7.60 3.40
C SER A 103 17.44 8.21 2.44
N PHE A 104 17.77 9.50 2.60
CA PHE A 104 18.78 10.17 1.76
C PHE A 104 20.15 10.29 2.42
N THR A 105 20.24 10.14 3.74
CA THR A 105 21.49 10.40 4.48
C THR A 105 22.15 9.13 5.03
N ASN A 106 21.38 8.07 5.32
CA ASN A 106 21.88 6.86 5.95
C ASN A 106 22.13 5.73 4.94
N TYR A 107 23.39 5.62 4.49
CA TYR A 107 23.83 4.64 3.48
C TYR A 107 23.76 3.17 3.93
N ILE A 108 23.63 2.89 5.23
CA ILE A 108 23.62 1.51 5.75
C ILE A 108 22.26 0.84 5.52
N THR A 109 21.19 1.63 5.41
CA THR A 109 19.82 1.10 5.31
C THR A 109 19.51 0.57 3.92
N ARG A 110 18.70 -0.48 3.83
CA ARG A 110 18.23 -1.04 2.54
C ARG A 110 17.34 -0.07 1.75
N SER A 111 16.72 0.89 2.44
CA SER A 111 15.85 1.92 1.86
C SER A 111 16.62 3.17 1.40
N PHE A 112 17.95 3.13 1.44
CA PHE A 112 18.80 4.23 1.01
C PHE A 112 18.61 4.54 -0.49
N LYS A 113 18.42 5.82 -0.80
CA LYS A 113 18.24 6.31 -2.16
C LYS A 113 19.01 7.61 -2.35
N GLU A 114 19.65 7.77 -3.50
CA GLU A 114 20.37 8.99 -3.86
C GLU A 114 19.73 9.63 -5.10
N PRO A 115 18.54 10.23 -4.98
CA PRO A 115 17.92 10.91 -6.11
C PRO A 115 18.67 12.19 -6.44
N ARG A 116 18.79 12.50 -7.73
CA ARG A 116 19.33 13.77 -8.24
C ARG A 116 18.29 14.89 -8.26
N LEU A 117 17.02 14.54 -8.12
CA LEU A 117 15.90 15.47 -8.10
C LEU A 117 14.78 14.87 -7.26
N ILE A 118 14.20 15.67 -6.36
CA ILE A 118 12.98 15.28 -5.65
C ILE A 118 11.80 16.14 -6.07
N ILE A 119 10.64 15.49 -6.18
CA ILE A 119 9.36 16.15 -6.42
C ILE A 119 8.42 15.82 -5.27
N VAL A 120 7.88 16.86 -4.64
CA VAL A 120 7.13 16.76 -3.39
C VAL A 120 5.70 17.26 -3.58
N THR A 121 4.72 16.57 -3.01
CA THR A 121 3.30 16.97 -3.11
C THR A 121 2.86 18.09 -2.18
N ASP A 122 3.40 18.15 -0.98
CA ASP A 122 3.08 19.21 -0.03
C ASP A 122 4.29 19.47 0.86
N PRO A 123 4.92 20.65 0.78
CA PRO A 123 6.10 20.95 1.58
C PRO A 123 5.82 20.98 3.08
N ARG A 124 4.56 21.15 3.51
CA ARG A 124 4.20 21.13 4.94
C ARG A 124 4.23 19.71 5.51
N VAL A 125 3.63 18.77 4.80
CA VAL A 125 3.55 17.37 5.24
C VAL A 125 4.88 16.65 4.99
N ASP A 126 5.49 16.89 3.84
CA ASP A 126 6.71 16.20 3.37
C ASP A 126 8.00 16.96 3.75
N HIS A 127 7.94 17.82 4.77
CA HIS A 127 9.07 18.66 5.21
C HIS A 127 10.32 17.86 5.58
N GLN A 128 10.16 16.60 5.99
CA GLN A 128 11.28 15.72 6.34
C GLN A 128 12.15 15.41 5.11
N ALA A 129 11.52 15.08 3.97
CA ALA A 129 12.24 14.81 2.73
C ALA A 129 12.95 16.07 2.21
N ILE A 130 12.31 17.25 2.36
CA ILE A 130 12.89 18.54 1.97
C ILE A 130 14.11 18.87 2.83
N ARG A 131 14.05 18.63 4.14
CA ARG A 131 15.17 18.85 5.05
C ARG A 131 16.35 17.93 4.72
N GLU A 132 16.08 16.65 4.43
CA GLU A 132 17.11 15.70 4.04
C GLU A 132 17.75 16.04 2.68
N ALA A 133 16.95 16.49 1.72
CA ALA A 133 17.47 16.97 0.44
C ALA A 133 18.47 18.12 0.60
N ALA A 134 18.23 19.02 1.56
CA ALA A 134 19.15 20.12 1.87
C ALA A 134 20.50 19.64 2.45
N TYR A 135 20.56 18.49 3.14
CA TYR A 135 21.84 17.94 3.63
C TYR A 135 22.69 17.33 2.52
N VAL A 136 22.06 16.85 1.43
CA VAL A 136 22.70 16.08 0.35
C VAL A 136 22.77 16.90 -0.96
N ASN A 137 22.41 18.19 -0.93
CA ASN A 137 22.40 19.10 -2.08
C ASN A 137 21.50 18.63 -3.24
N ILE A 138 20.34 18.07 -2.91
CA ILE A 138 19.37 17.59 -3.91
C ILE A 138 18.36 18.71 -4.20
N PRO A 139 18.16 19.10 -5.48
CA PRO A 139 17.17 20.11 -5.85
C PRO A 139 15.73 19.62 -5.61
N VAL A 140 14.86 20.56 -5.21
CA VAL A 140 13.48 20.28 -4.79
C VAL A 140 12.46 21.01 -5.65
N ILE A 141 11.56 20.25 -6.28
CA ILE A 141 10.34 20.76 -6.91
C ILE A 141 9.17 20.42 -5.99
N ALA A 142 8.31 21.39 -5.66
CA ALA A 142 7.17 21.13 -4.80
C ALA A 142 5.86 21.67 -5.37
N LEU A 143 4.77 20.92 -5.18
CA LEU A 143 3.41 21.41 -5.36
C LEU A 143 3.03 22.19 -4.10
N CYS A 144 2.66 23.45 -4.28
CA CYS A 144 2.54 24.36 -3.16
C CYS A 144 1.24 25.18 -3.26
N ASP A 145 0.51 25.20 -2.15
CA ASP A 145 -0.68 26.03 -1.98
C ASP A 145 -0.29 27.42 -1.44
N THR A 146 -1.26 28.32 -1.26
CA THR A 146 -0.99 29.70 -0.84
C THR A 146 -0.42 29.82 0.57
N ASP A 147 -0.63 28.82 1.44
CA ASP A 147 -0.14 28.75 2.82
C ASP A 147 1.15 27.93 2.99
N ALA A 148 1.76 27.50 1.88
CA ALA A 148 2.92 26.61 1.89
C ALA A 148 4.25 27.34 2.08
N ALA A 149 5.06 26.84 3.02
CA ALA A 149 6.41 27.34 3.28
C ALA A 149 7.40 26.95 2.19
N LEU A 150 8.03 27.95 1.57
CA LEU A 150 9.01 27.76 0.49
C LEU A 150 10.46 27.60 0.99
N LYS A 151 10.66 27.08 2.21
CA LYS A 151 12.00 26.86 2.74
C LYS A 151 12.62 25.63 2.06
N PHE A 152 13.79 25.80 1.44
CA PHE A 152 14.51 24.75 0.71
C PHE A 152 13.74 24.17 -0.50
N VAL A 153 12.81 24.95 -1.07
CA VAL A 153 12.11 24.61 -2.31
C VAL A 153 12.67 25.49 -3.43
N ASP A 154 13.23 24.88 -4.47
CA ASP A 154 13.83 25.62 -5.59
C ASP A 154 12.78 26.03 -6.62
N VAL A 155 11.83 25.11 -6.91
CA VAL A 155 10.74 25.35 -7.85
C VAL A 155 9.41 25.05 -7.20
N ALA A 156 8.65 26.11 -6.92
CA ALA A 156 7.27 26.01 -6.48
C ALA A 156 6.33 25.97 -7.68
N ILE A 157 5.48 24.94 -7.76
CA ILE A 157 4.32 24.88 -8.66
C ILE A 157 3.11 25.30 -7.83
N PRO A 158 2.56 26.51 -8.05
CA PRO A 158 1.40 26.97 -7.31
C PRO A 158 0.18 26.15 -7.72
N THR A 159 -0.46 25.47 -6.78
CA THR A 159 -1.66 24.65 -7.02
C THR A 159 -2.37 24.33 -5.71
N ASN A 160 -3.65 23.96 -5.79
CA ASN A 160 -4.40 23.43 -4.68
C ASN A 160 -3.91 22.03 -4.30
N ASN A 161 -3.15 21.90 -3.21
CA ASN A 161 -2.64 20.61 -2.72
C ASN A 161 -3.59 19.93 -1.71
N LYS A 162 -4.81 20.45 -1.53
CA LYS A 162 -5.80 19.92 -0.57
C LYS A 162 -6.81 19.00 -1.25
N GLY A 163 -7.23 19.32 -2.47
CA GLY A 163 -8.25 18.56 -3.22
C GLY A 163 -7.73 17.29 -3.90
N ARG A 164 -8.52 16.20 -3.86
CA ARG A 164 -8.18 14.91 -4.49
C ARG A 164 -8.00 15.00 -6.00
N HIS A 165 -8.87 15.75 -6.67
CA HIS A 165 -8.85 15.91 -8.12
C HIS A 165 -7.71 16.85 -8.56
N SER A 166 -7.46 17.93 -7.81
CA SER A 166 -6.41 18.90 -8.17
C SER A 166 -5.00 18.28 -8.17
N ILE A 167 -4.65 17.54 -7.11
CA ILE A 167 -3.34 16.90 -7.00
C ILE A 167 -3.11 15.91 -8.14
N GLY A 168 -4.06 14.99 -8.37
CA GLY A 168 -3.91 14.00 -9.42
C GLY A 168 -3.87 14.62 -10.82
N LEU A 169 -4.60 15.71 -11.05
CA LEU A 169 -4.59 16.41 -12.34
C LEU A 169 -3.24 17.07 -12.62
N ILE A 170 -2.63 17.69 -11.62
CA ILE A 170 -1.29 18.29 -11.77
C ILE A 170 -0.24 17.22 -12.04
N TRP A 171 -0.27 16.08 -11.34
CA TRP A 171 0.63 14.96 -11.63
C TRP A 171 0.44 14.40 -13.03
N TRP A 172 -0.82 14.28 -13.48
CA TRP A 172 -1.15 13.85 -14.83
C TRP A 172 -0.61 14.82 -15.89
N LEU A 173 -0.85 16.12 -15.73
CA LEU A 173 -0.33 17.15 -16.64
C LEU A 173 1.20 17.15 -16.66
N LEU A 174 1.84 17.00 -15.49
CA LEU A 174 3.29 16.96 -15.37
C LEU A 174 3.86 15.73 -16.10
N ALA A 175 3.29 14.53 -15.90
CA ALA A 175 3.71 13.32 -16.62
C ALA A 175 3.57 13.50 -18.14
N ARG A 176 2.42 14.01 -18.59
CA ARG A 176 2.13 14.26 -19.99
C ARG A 176 3.15 15.20 -20.62
N GLU A 177 3.47 16.32 -19.97
CA GLU A 177 4.45 17.26 -20.50
C GLU A 177 5.89 16.72 -20.47
N VAL A 178 6.27 15.96 -19.44
CA VAL A 178 7.59 15.28 -19.40
C VAL A 178 7.73 14.30 -20.57
N LEU A 179 6.70 13.50 -20.85
CA LEU A 179 6.72 12.54 -21.97
C LEU A 179 6.73 13.25 -23.34
N ARG A 180 5.99 14.35 -23.48
CA ARG A 180 6.03 15.21 -24.68
C ARG A 180 7.41 15.82 -24.90
N LEU A 181 8.11 16.22 -23.84
CA LEU A 181 9.47 16.77 -23.93
C LEU A 181 10.51 15.68 -24.24
N ARG A 182 10.32 14.46 -23.72
CA ARG A 182 11.17 13.30 -24.05
C ARG A 182 10.93 12.73 -25.45
N GLY A 183 9.87 13.18 -26.14
CA GLY A 183 9.55 12.76 -27.50
C GLY A 183 8.86 11.40 -27.62
N THR A 184 8.42 10.81 -26.51
CA THR A 184 7.68 9.53 -26.53
C THR A 184 6.22 9.71 -26.98
N ILE A 185 5.67 10.90 -26.81
CA ILE A 185 4.29 11.23 -27.15
C ILE A 185 4.28 12.48 -28.02
N SER A 186 3.49 12.44 -29.10
CA SER A 186 3.27 13.60 -29.97
C SER A 186 2.38 14.66 -29.29
N ARG A 187 2.55 15.94 -29.61
CA ARG A 187 1.68 17.01 -29.07
C ARG A 187 0.31 17.07 -29.76
N SER A 188 0.22 16.53 -30.97
CA SER A 188 -0.99 16.53 -31.79
C SER A 188 -2.02 15.51 -31.35
N GLU A 189 -1.59 14.40 -30.78
CA GLU A 189 -2.49 13.34 -30.32
C GLU A 189 -2.85 13.53 -28.86
N ASN A 190 -4.10 13.18 -28.55
CA ASN A 190 -4.55 13.07 -27.18
C ASN A 190 -3.86 11.91 -26.50
N TRP A 191 -3.46 12.12 -25.25
CA TRP A 191 -2.81 11.07 -24.49
C TRP A 191 -3.84 10.03 -24.07
N ASN A 192 -3.55 8.75 -24.34
CA ASN A 192 -4.47 7.62 -24.09
C ASN A 192 -4.85 7.43 -22.62
N ILE A 193 -4.10 8.03 -21.69
CA ILE A 193 -4.32 7.84 -20.25
C ILE A 193 -5.21 8.95 -19.72
N MET A 194 -6.37 8.59 -19.17
CA MET A 194 -7.33 9.51 -18.58
C MET A 194 -6.80 10.14 -17.27
N PRO A 195 -7.11 11.41 -16.96
CA PRO A 195 -6.73 12.06 -15.69
C PRO A 195 -7.20 11.29 -14.44
N ASP A 196 -8.37 10.68 -14.51
CA ASP A 196 -8.99 9.93 -13.41
C ASP A 196 -8.15 8.75 -12.90
N MET A 197 -7.21 8.25 -13.72
CA MET A 197 -6.26 7.23 -13.29
C MET A 197 -5.37 7.71 -12.14
N PHE A 198 -5.10 9.01 -12.05
CA PHE A 198 -4.24 9.64 -11.05
C PHE A 198 -4.99 10.07 -9.80
N PHE A 199 -6.32 10.16 -9.84
CA PHE A 199 -7.09 10.60 -8.69
C PHE A 199 -7.06 9.56 -7.57
N TYR A 200 -6.96 10.06 -6.35
CA TYR A 200 -7.19 9.26 -5.16
C TYR A 200 -8.65 8.83 -5.10
N ARG A 201 -8.86 7.52 -4.91
CA ARG A 201 -10.17 6.93 -4.65
C ARG A 201 -10.16 6.37 -3.23
N ALA A 202 -11.23 6.61 -2.49
CA ALA A 202 -11.38 6.00 -1.19
C ALA A 202 -11.55 4.48 -1.36
N PRO A 203 -10.99 3.64 -0.47
CA PRO A 203 -11.08 2.18 -0.60
C PRO A 203 -12.54 1.68 -0.65
N GLU A 204 -13.44 2.31 0.12
CA GLU A 204 -14.88 2.01 0.12
C GLU A 204 -15.55 2.28 -1.25
N GLU A 205 -15.20 3.40 -1.91
CA GLU A 205 -15.71 3.73 -3.24
C GLU A 205 -15.20 2.72 -4.29
N VAL A 206 -13.94 2.26 -4.15
CA VAL A 206 -13.34 1.27 -5.06
C VAL A 206 -14.02 -0.09 -4.94
N GLU A 207 -14.29 -0.55 -3.72
CA GLU A 207 -14.98 -1.82 -3.48
C GLU A 207 -16.43 -1.78 -4.00
N ALA A 208 -17.14 -0.66 -3.82
CA ALA A 208 -18.48 -0.47 -4.35
C ALA A 208 -18.51 -0.40 -5.90
N GLU A 209 -17.57 0.30 -6.52
CA GLU A 209 -17.44 0.34 -7.99
C GLU A 209 -17.06 -1.04 -8.55
N GLN A 210 -16.18 -1.79 -7.88
CA GLN A 210 -15.79 -3.13 -8.29
C GLN A 210 -16.94 -4.12 -8.15
N ALA A 211 -17.73 -4.01 -7.08
CA ALA A 211 -18.96 -4.79 -6.90
C ALA A 211 -19.98 -4.46 -8.01
N ALA A 212 -20.21 -3.18 -8.31
CA ALA A 212 -21.12 -2.77 -9.39
C ALA A 212 -20.62 -3.22 -10.78
N LEU A 213 -19.31 -3.17 -11.04
CA LEU A 213 -18.71 -3.70 -12.27
C LEU A 213 -18.80 -5.23 -12.34
N ALA A 214 -18.64 -5.93 -11.21
CA ALA A 214 -18.82 -7.37 -11.13
C ALA A 214 -20.28 -7.75 -11.38
N GLU A 215 -21.24 -7.05 -10.79
CA GLU A 215 -22.68 -7.21 -11.05
C GLU A 215 -23.03 -6.93 -12.51
N ALA A 216 -22.52 -5.83 -13.09
CA ALA A 216 -22.71 -5.51 -14.51
C ALA A 216 -22.11 -6.58 -15.43
N LYS A 217 -20.94 -7.14 -15.07
CA LYS A 217 -20.29 -8.22 -15.82
C LYS A 217 -21.05 -9.54 -15.68
N VAL A 218 -21.62 -9.83 -14.51
CA VAL A 218 -22.51 -10.98 -14.29
C VAL A 218 -23.78 -10.84 -15.12
N ILE A 219 -24.41 -9.66 -15.11
CA ILE A 219 -25.59 -9.34 -15.93
C ILE A 219 -25.27 -9.51 -17.42
N ALA A 220 -24.13 -8.98 -17.89
CA ALA A 220 -23.68 -9.13 -19.28
C ALA A 220 -23.37 -10.59 -19.65
N SER A 221 -22.85 -11.40 -18.71
CA SER A 221 -22.59 -12.82 -18.94
C SER A 221 -23.84 -13.71 -18.85
N SER A 222 -24.89 -13.24 -18.18
CA SER A 222 -26.16 -13.96 -18.01
C SER A 222 -27.17 -13.71 -19.14
N GLY A 223 -26.78 -12.98 -20.18
CA GLY A 223 -27.65 -12.65 -21.31
C GLY A 223 -27.78 -13.78 -22.33
N GLU A 224 -28.62 -14.77 -22.05
CA GLU A 224 -29.14 -15.69 -23.07
C GLU A 224 -30.69 -15.77 -22.98
N GLY A 225 -31.36 -15.23 -24.01
CA GLY A 225 -32.71 -15.62 -24.43
C GLY A 225 -33.92 -14.85 -23.85
N ARG A 226 -34.32 -13.74 -24.49
CA ARG A 226 -35.74 -13.39 -24.66
C ARG A 226 -35.96 -12.63 -25.97
N ASN A 227 -36.52 -13.34 -26.95
CA ASN A 227 -36.86 -12.84 -28.29
C ASN A 227 -38.14 -11.99 -28.30
N ALA A 228 -38.12 -11.00 -29.20
CA ALA A 228 -39.17 -10.56 -30.12
C ALA A 228 -40.58 -10.18 -29.57
N ASP A 229 -40.92 -8.89 -29.64
CA ASP A 229 -41.96 -8.33 -30.53
C ASP A 229 -42.47 -6.94 -30.05
N ALA A 230 -42.21 -5.87 -30.84
CA ALA A 230 -43.09 -4.71 -31.11
C ALA A 230 -42.32 -3.54 -31.82
N GLU A 231 -42.28 -3.64 -33.16
CA GLU A 231 -42.30 -2.64 -34.24
C GLU A 231 -41.67 -1.21 -34.13
N ALA A 232 -40.76 -0.96 -35.12
CA ALA A 232 -40.55 0.23 -35.98
C ALA A 232 -40.13 1.59 -35.33
N GLU A 233 -39.09 2.32 -35.77
CA GLU A 233 -38.55 2.58 -37.11
C GLU A 233 -37.04 2.97 -37.09
N GLY A 234 -36.31 2.60 -38.14
CA GLY A 234 -35.32 3.46 -38.80
C GLY A 234 -33.90 3.63 -38.21
N ALA A 235 -32.98 2.71 -38.54
CA ALA A 235 -31.58 3.06 -38.81
C ALA A 235 -30.90 1.96 -39.65
N THR A 236 -30.33 2.37 -40.78
CA THR A 236 -29.64 1.54 -41.78
C THR A 236 -28.40 0.86 -41.24
N ALA A 237 -28.30 -0.45 -41.47
CA ALA A 237 -27.11 -1.26 -41.24
C ALA A 237 -26.08 -1.15 -42.39
N ILE A 238 -24.82 -1.44 -42.04
CA ILE A 238 -23.78 -2.28 -42.70
C ILE A 238 -22.39 -1.60 -42.48
N PRO A 239 -21.23 -2.30 -42.32
CA PRO A 239 -20.97 -3.74 -42.13
C PRO A 239 -20.06 -4.10 -40.92
N GLU A 240 -20.21 -5.37 -40.56
CA GLU A 240 -19.27 -6.27 -39.91
C GLU A 240 -18.02 -6.53 -40.79
N TRP A 241 -16.81 -6.48 -40.21
CA TRP A 241 -15.58 -6.94 -40.88
C TRP A 241 -15.12 -8.25 -40.24
N ASP A 242 -15.32 -9.32 -41.02
CA ASP A 242 -14.87 -10.69 -40.81
C ASP A 242 -13.37 -10.82 -40.50
N VAL A 243 -13.05 -11.70 -39.55
CA VAL A 243 -11.74 -12.38 -39.49
C VAL A 243 -11.99 -13.87 -39.62
N GLN A 244 -11.85 -14.39 -40.85
CA GLN A 244 -11.52 -15.80 -41.08
C GLN A 244 -10.89 -16.00 -42.47
N GLY A 245 -9.74 -16.66 -42.48
CA GLY A 245 -9.00 -17.05 -43.68
C GLY A 245 -7.68 -17.75 -43.32
N ALA A 246 -7.73 -19.07 -43.27
CA ALA A 246 -6.79 -20.01 -42.65
C ALA A 246 -5.47 -20.27 -43.41
N ALA A 247 -4.49 -20.86 -42.70
CA ALA A 247 -3.73 -22.02 -43.21
C ALA A 247 -3.21 -22.88 -42.04
N GLN A 248 -3.62 -24.15 -42.03
CA GLN A 248 -3.23 -25.21 -41.10
C GLN A 248 -2.06 -26.01 -41.69
N ALA A 249 -1.00 -26.23 -40.90
CA ALA A 249 -0.02 -27.29 -41.16
C ALA A 249 0.70 -27.70 -39.86
N GLY A 250 0.70 -29.00 -39.56
CA GLY A 250 1.69 -29.65 -38.70
C GLY A 250 1.22 -30.09 -37.31
N ALA A 251 0.57 -31.25 -37.24
CA ALA A 251 0.45 -32.04 -36.02
C ALA A 251 1.73 -32.89 -35.80
N VAL A 252 2.20 -32.98 -34.55
CA VAL A 252 3.17 -33.98 -34.03
C VAL A 252 2.79 -34.27 -32.56
N ASP A 253 2.08 -35.39 -32.33
CA ASP A 253 2.49 -36.69 -31.74
C ASP A 253 2.71 -36.69 -30.20
N PRO A 254 1.86 -37.40 -29.40
CA PRO A 254 1.83 -37.32 -27.93
C PRO A 254 2.91 -38.16 -27.21
N THR A 255 3.92 -38.67 -27.90
CA THR A 255 4.95 -39.55 -27.32
C THR A 255 6.17 -38.84 -26.74
N VAL A 256 6.23 -37.51 -26.75
CA VAL A 256 7.31 -36.69 -26.13
C VAL A 256 7.07 -36.44 -24.62
N ALA A 257 5.94 -36.86 -24.08
CA ALA A 257 5.60 -36.71 -22.65
C ALA A 257 6.18 -37.80 -21.71
N ALA A 258 7.03 -38.70 -22.20
CA ALA A 258 7.52 -39.87 -21.45
C ALA A 258 9.04 -39.92 -21.24
N GLY A 259 9.73 -38.78 -21.23
CA GLY A 259 11.20 -38.76 -21.16
C GLY A 259 11.81 -37.52 -20.52
N ILE A 260 11.41 -37.16 -19.29
CA ILE A 260 12.24 -36.33 -18.41
C ILE A 260 12.29 -37.00 -17.04
N GLN A 261 13.49 -37.40 -16.66
CA GLN A 261 13.81 -38.09 -15.41
C GLN A 261 13.57 -37.17 -14.22
N SER A 262 12.95 -37.74 -13.21
CA SER A 262 12.77 -37.22 -11.85
C SER A 262 14.11 -36.93 -11.18
N ASN A 263 14.42 -35.66 -10.98
CA ASN A 263 15.20 -35.16 -9.84
C ASN A 263 15.12 -33.64 -9.85
N ASP A 264 14.08 -33.11 -9.19
CA ASP A 264 14.10 -31.82 -8.50
C ASP A 264 12.81 -31.73 -7.66
N ALA A 265 12.96 -32.05 -6.38
CA ALA A 265 11.93 -31.83 -5.39
C ALA A 265 11.81 -30.32 -5.13
N VAL A 266 10.89 -29.68 -5.85
CA VAL A 266 10.49 -28.30 -5.56
C VAL A 266 9.65 -28.31 -4.30
N ASP A 267 10.25 -27.85 -3.21
CA ASP A 267 9.65 -27.64 -1.90
C ASP A 267 8.65 -26.48 -1.95
N TRP A 268 7.37 -26.78 -1.73
CA TRP A 268 6.26 -25.80 -1.73
C TRP A 268 5.99 -25.21 -0.33
N ALA A 269 6.97 -25.28 0.58
CA ALA A 269 6.90 -24.64 1.89
C ALA A 269 7.74 -23.36 1.95
N ALA A 270 7.42 -22.35 1.12
CA ALA A 270 7.92 -21.00 1.35
C ALA A 270 6.92 -19.93 0.87
N ASP A 271 6.54 -19.10 1.85
CA ASP A 271 6.02 -17.75 1.76
C ASP A 271 4.51 -17.53 1.53
N GLY A 272 3.79 -17.47 2.67
CA GLY A 272 2.50 -16.79 2.80
C GLY A 272 2.56 -15.86 4.02
N THR A 273 2.95 -14.60 3.82
CA THR A 273 2.99 -13.58 4.87
C THR A 273 1.59 -13.05 5.19
N LEU A 274 0.88 -13.71 6.10
CA LEU A 274 -0.05 -13.06 7.02
C LEU A 274 0.69 -12.78 8.34
N GLY A 275 0.42 -11.63 8.96
CA GLY A 275 1.12 -11.05 10.11
C GLY A 275 1.78 -12.06 11.06
N THR A 276 3.11 -12.03 11.09
CA THR A 276 3.94 -12.86 11.95
C THR A 276 3.90 -12.33 13.38
N THR A 277 2.99 -12.88 14.20
CA THR A 277 3.17 -12.88 15.66
C THR A 277 4.25 -13.92 15.96
N ASP A 278 5.48 -13.46 16.18
CA ASP A 278 6.64 -14.32 16.32
C ASP A 278 6.60 -15.07 17.66
N TRP A 279 6.24 -16.35 17.62
CA TRP A 279 5.90 -17.18 18.79
C TRP A 279 7.12 -17.66 19.59
N ALA A 280 8.33 -17.23 19.21
CA ALA A 280 9.58 -17.86 19.67
C ALA A 280 10.81 -16.93 19.76
N ALA A 281 10.66 -15.64 20.03
CA ALA A 281 11.82 -14.79 20.27
C ALA A 281 12.50 -15.17 21.61
N GLU A 282 13.75 -15.62 21.56
CA GLU A 282 14.64 -15.67 22.73
C GLU A 282 15.01 -14.23 23.16
N PRO A 283 15.23 -13.96 24.45
CA PRO A 283 15.73 -12.66 24.89
C PRO A 283 17.23 -12.57 24.57
N THR A 284 17.59 -12.25 23.34
CA THR A 284 18.95 -11.84 23.02
C THR A 284 19.20 -10.45 23.59
N ALA A 285 20.22 -10.34 24.43
CA ALA A 285 20.66 -9.11 25.07
C ALA A 285 20.89 -7.97 24.05
N VAL A 286 20.20 -6.85 24.31
CA VAL A 286 20.48 -5.46 23.93
C VAL A 286 21.06 -5.22 22.52
N GLN A 287 20.19 -4.72 21.62
CA GLN A 287 20.60 -3.74 20.62
C GLN A 287 19.51 -2.67 20.50
N GLU A 288 19.85 -1.44 20.89
CA GLU A 288 18.95 -0.29 20.88
C GLU A 288 18.37 -0.02 19.49
N GLY A 289 17.06 0.21 19.43
CA GLY A 289 16.47 1.08 18.42
C GLY A 289 15.57 0.43 17.37
N THR A 290 14.46 -0.20 17.77
CA THR A 290 13.25 -0.27 16.92
C THR A 290 11.99 -0.27 17.78
N ALA A 291 11.25 0.84 17.81
CA ALA A 291 9.94 0.93 18.43
C ALA A 291 8.88 0.23 17.55
N ALA A 292 8.89 -1.10 17.54
CA ALA A 292 7.65 -1.85 17.34
C ALA A 292 6.81 -1.69 18.61
N GLN A 293 5.48 -1.66 18.50
CA GLN A 293 4.58 -1.62 19.66
C GLN A 293 4.81 -2.87 20.52
N GLN A 294 5.74 -2.79 21.47
CA GLN A 294 5.99 -3.84 22.46
C GLN A 294 4.80 -3.83 23.43
N SER A 295 4.17 -4.98 23.59
CA SER A 295 3.20 -5.20 24.66
C SER A 295 3.86 -4.89 26.01
N SER A 296 3.14 -4.29 26.95
CA SER A 296 3.66 -3.95 28.29
C SER A 296 4.11 -5.17 29.12
N TRP A 297 3.92 -6.37 28.58
CA TRP A 297 4.18 -7.66 29.20
C TRP A 297 4.95 -8.54 28.21
N GLU A 298 5.98 -9.22 28.71
CA GLU A 298 6.79 -10.19 27.97
C GLU A 298 6.71 -11.56 28.64
N PRO A 299 6.81 -12.67 27.89
CA PRO A 299 6.77 -14.01 28.48
C PRO A 299 8.09 -14.33 29.20
N ARG A 300 8.02 -14.79 30.46
CA ARG A 300 9.21 -15.12 31.30
C ARG A 300 10.15 -16.17 30.69
N GLN A 301 9.57 -17.07 29.92
CA GLN A 301 10.26 -18.12 29.19
C GLN A 301 9.61 -18.25 27.81
N PRO A 302 10.34 -18.75 26.79
CA PRO A 302 9.75 -19.04 25.50
C PRO A 302 8.47 -19.86 25.66
N ILE A 303 7.41 -19.44 24.96
CA ILE A 303 6.07 -20.03 25.11
C ILE A 303 6.10 -21.57 24.96
N PRO A 304 6.81 -22.17 23.98
CA PRO A 304 6.91 -23.63 23.86
C PRO A 304 7.46 -24.33 25.11
N ASN A 305 8.40 -23.70 25.81
CA ASN A 305 9.00 -24.25 27.03
C ASN A 305 8.00 -24.20 28.20
N GLN A 306 7.15 -23.18 28.26
CA GLN A 306 6.09 -23.09 29.26
C GLN A 306 5.02 -24.17 29.06
N TYR A 307 4.66 -24.47 27.80
CA TYR A 307 3.79 -25.59 27.48
C TYR A 307 4.42 -26.94 27.89
N ALA A 308 5.70 -27.15 27.55
CA ALA A 308 6.43 -28.36 27.95
C ALA A 308 6.50 -28.53 29.49
N HIS A 309 6.66 -27.44 30.24
CA HIS A 309 6.68 -27.49 31.70
C HIS A 309 5.36 -27.99 32.30
N VAL A 310 4.22 -27.52 31.79
CA VAL A 310 2.91 -27.99 32.25
C VAL A 310 2.68 -29.44 31.84
N PHE A 311 3.06 -29.83 30.61
CA PHE A 311 2.94 -31.23 30.18
C PHE A 311 3.78 -32.18 31.04
N HIS A 312 5.01 -31.78 31.38
CA HIS A 312 5.89 -32.59 32.25
C HIS A 312 5.30 -32.78 33.65
N LYS A 313 4.60 -31.77 34.19
CA LYS A 313 3.92 -31.86 35.50
C LYS A 313 2.81 -32.92 35.51
N HIS A 314 2.18 -33.16 34.37
CA HIS A 314 1.13 -34.18 34.19
C HIS A 314 1.67 -35.51 33.64
N GLY A 315 2.99 -35.70 33.62
CA GLY A 315 3.62 -36.96 33.20
C GLY A 315 3.79 -37.13 31.69
N ILE A 316 3.57 -36.08 30.90
CA ILE A 316 3.68 -36.08 29.44
C ILE A 316 5.00 -35.39 29.05
N ASN A 317 5.99 -36.16 28.60
CA ASN A 317 7.30 -35.62 28.24
C ASN A 317 7.38 -35.40 26.71
N ILE A 318 7.17 -34.14 26.27
CA ILE A 318 7.22 -33.74 24.86
C ILE A 318 8.30 -32.68 24.67
N ASN A 319 9.07 -32.78 23.58
CA ASN A 319 10.09 -31.80 23.21
C ASN A 319 9.43 -30.46 22.77
N PRO A 320 9.88 -29.30 23.32
CA PRO A 320 9.37 -27.97 22.94
C PRO A 320 9.30 -27.68 21.44
N ASP A 321 10.24 -28.17 20.64
CA ASP A 321 10.26 -27.90 19.18
C ASP A 321 9.10 -28.60 18.45
N VAL A 322 8.70 -29.78 18.92
CA VAL A 322 7.56 -30.54 18.38
C VAL A 322 6.24 -29.84 18.75
N ILE A 323 6.16 -29.24 19.94
CA ILE A 323 5.02 -28.43 20.36
C ILE A 323 4.89 -27.20 19.46
N LYS A 324 6.00 -26.55 19.10
CA LYS A 324 6.02 -25.36 18.24
C LYS A 324 5.50 -25.67 16.82
N SER A 325 5.95 -26.77 16.22
CA SER A 325 5.51 -27.16 14.88
C SER A 325 4.04 -27.59 14.85
N SER A 326 3.61 -28.42 15.80
CA SER A 326 2.20 -28.86 15.91
C SER A 326 1.25 -27.71 16.26
N PHE A 327 1.66 -26.77 17.11
CA PHE A 327 0.86 -25.58 17.42
C PHE A 327 0.59 -24.73 16.19
N LYS A 328 1.61 -24.50 15.35
CA LYS A 328 1.44 -23.70 14.12
C LYS A 328 0.43 -24.35 13.17
N VAL A 329 0.53 -25.67 13.00
CA VAL A 329 -0.39 -26.43 12.14
C VAL A 329 -1.82 -26.39 12.70
N ALA A 330 -2.00 -26.67 13.99
CA ALA A 330 -3.30 -26.65 14.66
C ALA A 330 -3.94 -25.25 14.64
N PHE A 331 -3.14 -24.19 14.82
CA PHE A 331 -3.62 -22.80 14.78
C PHE A 331 -4.20 -22.43 13.42
N VAL A 332 -3.50 -22.77 12.33
CA VAL A 332 -3.98 -22.49 10.96
C VAL A 332 -5.29 -23.23 10.70
N GLN A 333 -5.34 -24.53 11.01
CA GLN A 333 -6.54 -25.35 10.84
C GLN A 333 -7.73 -24.84 11.66
N LEU A 334 -7.49 -24.38 12.89
CA LEU A 334 -8.56 -23.84 13.74
C LEU A 334 -8.99 -22.45 13.31
N ASN A 335 -8.07 -21.60 12.82
CA ASN A 335 -8.40 -20.26 12.35
C ASN A 335 -9.20 -20.29 11.04
N GLU A 336 -8.95 -21.29 10.17
CA GLU A 336 -9.76 -21.56 8.98
C GLU A 336 -11.19 -21.97 9.35
N LYS A 337 -11.34 -22.84 10.36
CA LYS A 337 -12.66 -23.31 10.82
C LYS A 337 -13.41 -22.26 11.64
N ALA A 338 -12.71 -21.53 12.49
CA ALA A 338 -13.27 -20.63 13.50
C ALA A 338 -12.44 -19.34 13.61
N SER A 339 -12.60 -18.45 12.61
CA SER A 339 -11.91 -17.17 12.55
C SER A 339 -12.27 -16.23 13.72
N ASN A 340 -11.40 -15.27 14.02
CA ASN A 340 -11.59 -14.25 15.06
C ASN A 340 -11.85 -14.84 16.46
N TYR A 341 -11.06 -15.82 16.89
CA TYR A 341 -11.17 -16.46 18.21
C TYR A 341 -12.58 -17.01 18.49
N GLY A 342 -13.23 -17.56 17.46
CA GLY A 342 -14.55 -18.20 17.59
C GLY A 342 -15.75 -17.27 17.52
N LYS A 343 -15.57 -15.96 17.27
CA LYS A 343 -16.68 -15.00 17.11
C LYS A 343 -17.63 -15.35 15.96
N SER A 344 -17.12 -15.96 14.89
CA SER A 344 -17.91 -16.42 13.74
C SER A 344 -18.88 -17.56 14.07
N ILE A 345 -18.60 -18.32 15.14
CA ILE A 345 -19.36 -19.51 15.56
C ILE A 345 -20.00 -19.31 16.96
N ALA A 346 -19.94 -18.08 17.50
CA ALA A 346 -20.40 -17.73 18.85
C ALA A 346 -19.73 -18.54 19.98
N TRP A 347 -18.48 -18.97 19.80
CA TRP A 347 -17.68 -19.58 20.86
C TRP A 347 -17.04 -18.52 21.75
N THR A 348 -16.83 -18.88 23.02
CA THR A 348 -16.03 -18.04 23.92
C THR A 348 -14.54 -18.18 23.60
N PRO A 349 -13.71 -17.14 23.83
CA PRO A 349 -12.26 -17.23 23.63
C PRO A 349 -11.62 -18.40 24.39
N ASN A 350 -12.13 -18.71 25.59
CA ASN A 350 -11.63 -19.85 26.39
C ASN A 350 -11.92 -21.20 25.73
N GLN A 351 -13.09 -21.36 25.08
CA GLN A 351 -13.42 -22.57 24.31
C GLN A 351 -12.56 -22.68 23.05
N TRP A 352 -12.24 -21.54 22.42
CA TRP A 352 -11.36 -21.51 21.27
C TRP A 352 -9.92 -21.93 21.65
N TRP A 353 -9.39 -21.39 22.74
CA TRP A 353 -8.07 -21.78 23.24
C TRP A 353 -8.02 -23.23 23.75
N SER A 354 -9.07 -23.72 24.42
CA SER A 354 -9.11 -25.10 24.90
C SER A 354 -9.17 -26.11 23.74
N THR A 355 -9.93 -25.80 22.67
CA THR A 355 -9.97 -26.64 21.46
C THR A 355 -8.63 -26.65 20.73
N LEU A 356 -7.93 -25.51 20.66
CA LEU A 356 -6.59 -25.46 20.11
C LEU A 356 -5.60 -26.33 20.89
N ILE A 357 -5.58 -26.20 22.22
CA ILE A 357 -4.69 -26.99 23.10
C ILE A 357 -5.01 -28.48 22.96
N ARG A 358 -6.28 -28.84 22.81
CA ARG A 358 -6.71 -30.23 22.60
C ARG A 358 -6.11 -30.81 21.31
N MET A 359 -6.19 -30.08 20.19
CA MET A 359 -5.61 -30.53 18.91
C MET A 359 -4.11 -30.77 19.03
N VAL A 360 -3.39 -29.86 19.69
CA VAL A 360 -1.93 -29.98 19.90
C VAL A 360 -1.57 -31.22 20.74
N ILE A 361 -2.40 -31.60 21.72
CA ILE A 361 -2.18 -32.80 22.54
C ILE A 361 -2.52 -34.07 21.76
N GLU A 362 -3.63 -34.08 21.02
CA GLU A 362 -4.09 -35.24 20.24
C GLU A 362 -3.12 -35.61 19.11
N ASP A 363 -2.42 -34.63 18.52
CA ASP A 363 -1.43 -34.86 17.47
C ASP A 363 -0.12 -35.50 17.99
N ASN A 364 0.17 -35.38 19.29
CA ASN A 364 1.47 -35.74 19.88
C ASN A 364 1.41 -36.91 20.89
N VAL A 365 0.21 -37.35 21.32
CA VAL A 365 0.04 -38.40 22.33
C VAL A 365 -1.00 -39.42 21.86
N SER A 366 -0.70 -40.72 21.99
CA SER A 366 -1.66 -41.78 21.70
C SER A 366 -2.87 -41.72 22.65
N VAL A 367 -4.07 -41.79 22.09
CA VAL A 367 -5.39 -41.66 22.75
C VAL A 367 -5.61 -42.61 23.96
N ALA A 368 -4.74 -43.60 24.16
CA ALA A 368 -4.83 -44.57 25.25
C ALA A 368 -4.41 -44.02 26.63
N ASP A 369 -3.63 -42.93 26.70
CA ASP A 369 -3.00 -42.49 27.96
C ASP A 369 -3.68 -41.27 28.62
N ILE A 370 -4.75 -40.71 28.02
CA ILE A 370 -5.36 -39.45 28.48
C ILE A 370 -6.83 -39.65 28.86
N ASN A 371 -7.13 -39.52 30.15
CA ASN A 371 -8.50 -39.39 30.64
C ASN A 371 -9.05 -37.99 30.30
N ASN A 372 -10.29 -37.89 29.81
CA ASN A 372 -10.91 -36.60 29.48
C ASN A 372 -10.85 -35.57 30.64
N THR A 373 -10.84 -36.05 31.89
CA THR A 373 -10.70 -35.22 33.09
C THR A 373 -9.29 -34.63 33.24
N SER A 374 -8.21 -35.36 32.91
CA SER A 374 -6.83 -34.82 32.99
C SER A 374 -6.56 -33.78 31.90
N LEU A 375 -7.17 -33.94 30.72
CA LEU A 375 -7.07 -32.97 29.63
C LEU A 375 -7.70 -31.62 29.98
N GLN A 376 -8.86 -31.62 30.64
CA GLN A 376 -9.51 -30.40 31.13
C GLN A 376 -8.67 -29.71 32.23
N VAL A 377 -8.00 -30.47 33.08
CA VAL A 377 -7.11 -29.94 34.13
C VAL A 377 -5.89 -29.25 33.50
N ILE A 378 -5.25 -29.89 32.51
CA ILE A 378 -4.10 -29.32 31.77
C ILE A 378 -4.50 -28.01 31.05
N GLN A 379 -5.66 -27.99 30.39
CA GLN A 379 -6.18 -26.81 29.70
C GLN A 379 -6.40 -25.64 30.66
N ASN A 380 -7.06 -25.88 31.79
CA ASN A 380 -7.33 -24.85 32.79
C ASN A 380 -6.04 -24.32 33.43
N GLU A 381 -5.06 -25.19 33.66
CA GLU A 381 -3.75 -24.79 34.18
C GLU A 381 -2.97 -23.92 33.19
N LEU A 382 -2.95 -24.28 31.90
CA LEU A 382 -2.32 -23.45 30.86
C LEU A 382 -3.01 -22.09 30.73
N LEU A 383 -4.35 -22.06 30.70
CA LEU A 383 -5.12 -20.81 30.63
C LEU A 383 -4.86 -19.92 31.85
N THR A 384 -4.79 -20.52 33.05
CA THR A 384 -4.49 -19.78 34.29
C THR A 384 -3.06 -19.25 34.31
N ARG A 385 -2.09 -20.04 33.82
CA ARG A 385 -0.68 -19.65 33.74
C ARG A 385 -0.47 -18.45 32.82
N PHE A 386 -1.09 -18.46 31.63
CA PHE A 386 -1.00 -17.34 30.69
C PHE A 386 -1.90 -16.15 31.03
N ALA A 387 -2.85 -16.30 31.97
CA ALA A 387 -3.64 -15.21 32.52
C ALA A 387 -3.04 -14.59 33.80
N SER A 388 -1.99 -15.20 34.37
CA SER A 388 -1.38 -14.81 35.63
C SER A 388 0.07 -14.34 35.45
N SER A 389 0.65 -13.82 36.53
CA SER A 389 2.06 -13.40 36.58
C SER A 389 3.07 -14.56 36.51
N GLU A 390 2.59 -15.81 36.43
CA GLU A 390 3.43 -16.99 36.23
C GLU A 390 3.93 -17.13 34.79
N GLY A 391 3.14 -16.68 33.80
CA GLY A 391 3.51 -16.77 32.39
C GLY A 391 4.19 -15.52 31.84
N TYR A 392 3.84 -14.35 32.38
CA TYR A 392 4.29 -13.04 31.89
C TYR A 392 4.95 -12.22 32.99
N GLU A 393 5.95 -11.44 32.60
CA GLU A 393 6.58 -10.42 33.40
C GLU A 393 6.44 -9.03 32.75
N PRO A 394 6.36 -7.96 33.54
CA PRO A 394 6.29 -6.61 33.02
C PRO A 394 7.65 -6.23 32.43
N PHE A 395 7.64 -5.67 31.22
CA PHE A 395 8.86 -5.24 30.53
C PHE A 395 9.60 -4.16 31.34
N GLU A 396 10.93 -4.33 31.52
CA GLU A 396 11.83 -3.39 32.20
C GLU A 396 11.88 -2.04 31.45
N GLY A 397 10.92 -1.17 31.75
CA GLY A 397 10.75 0.13 31.08
C GLY A 397 9.30 0.61 31.06
N SER A 398 8.33 -0.26 31.38
CA SER A 398 6.90 0.08 31.39
C SER A 398 6.45 0.98 32.55
N TYR A 399 7.26 1.15 33.60
CA TYR A 399 6.88 1.90 34.80
C TYR A 399 7.23 3.40 34.78
N GLU A 400 8.14 3.85 33.92
CA GLU A 400 8.62 5.25 33.94
C GLU A 400 7.63 6.27 33.35
N THR A 401 6.56 5.85 32.70
CA THR A 401 5.62 6.74 32.00
C THR A 401 4.35 7.09 32.79
N ARG A 402 4.14 6.54 33.99
CA ARG A 402 2.90 6.77 34.76
C ARG A 402 2.99 7.82 35.88
N GLU A 403 4.18 8.31 36.21
CA GLU A 403 4.38 9.36 37.24
C GLU A 403 4.50 10.79 36.67
N ARG A 404 4.26 10.98 35.37
CA ARG A 404 4.01 12.32 34.78
C ARG A 404 2.57 12.41 34.32
N GLY A 405 1.69 12.77 35.25
CA GLY A 405 0.28 13.06 35.02
C GLY A 405 -0.37 13.63 36.26
#